data_AF-W4RTE2-F1
#
_entry.id   AF-W4RTE2-F1
#
_cell.length_a   1.000
_cell.length_b   1.000
_cell.length_c   1.000
_cell.angle_alpha   90.00
_cell.angle_beta   90.00
_cell.angle_gamma   90.00
#
_symmetry.space_group_name_H-M   'P 1'
#
loop_
_entity.id
_entity.type
_entity.pdbx_description
1 polymer ?
#
loop_
_entity_poly.entity_id
_entity_poly.type
_entity_poly.pdbx_seq_one_letter_code
_entity_poly.pdbx_strand_id
1 'polypeptide(L)'
;MPKTALLIIDMINDFNFDAGEDLAKNTKKIIDPILTLKKSFNEKDMPVVYINDHYNLWQADFEKIMDYCSNEMSEEIIKKLAPKKNKDYFLIKPKHSAFYGTALHTCFSN
;
A
#
# COMPACT_ATOMS: atom_id res chain seq x y z
N MET A 1 -20.24 10.93 -5.22
CA MET A 1 -19.00 10.23 -4.77
C MET A 1 -18.20 9.82 -5.99
N PRO A 2 -16.86 9.84 -5.94
CA PRO A 2 -16.03 9.29 -7.03
C PRO A 2 -16.40 7.82 -7.25
N LYS A 3 -16.63 7.42 -8.51
CA LYS A 3 -16.99 6.04 -8.89
C LYS A 3 -15.78 5.10 -8.99
N THR A 4 -14.59 5.60 -8.67
CA THR A 4 -13.33 4.90 -8.90
C THR A 4 -12.32 5.34 -7.85
N ALA A 5 -11.53 4.39 -7.38
CA ALA A 5 -10.40 4.60 -6.48
C ALA A 5 -9.19 3.82 -6.98
N LEU A 6 -8.01 4.27 -6.59
CA LEU A 6 -6.76 3.54 -6.79
C LEU A 6 -6.46 2.74 -5.53
N LEU A 7 -6.30 1.42 -5.68
CA LEU A 7 -5.81 0.55 -4.63
C LEU A 7 -4.32 0.27 -4.86
N ILE A 8 -3.49 0.55 -3.86
CA ILE A 8 -2.06 0.21 -3.84
C ILE A 8 -1.91 -0.91 -2.80
N ILE A 9 -1.61 -2.13 -3.26
CA ILE A 9 -1.71 -3.33 -2.44
C ILE A 9 -0.31 -3.89 -2.15
N ASP A 10 -0.03 -4.17 -0.88
CA ASP A 10 1.17 -4.87 -0.38
C ASP A 10 2.52 -4.27 -0.82
N MET A 11 2.55 -2.96 -1.06
CA MET A 11 3.78 -2.26 -1.48
C MET A 11 4.67 -1.82 -0.31
N ILE A 12 4.20 -1.95 0.94
CA ILE A 12 5.03 -1.87 2.14
C ILE A 12 5.36 -3.30 2.56
N ASN A 13 6.55 -3.78 2.22
CA ASN A 13 6.92 -5.19 2.37
C ASN A 13 8.37 -5.32 2.81
N ASP A 14 8.64 -6.21 3.75
CA ASP A 14 9.99 -6.50 4.24
C ASP A 14 10.78 -7.44 3.32
N PHE A 15 10.10 -8.07 2.36
CA PHE A 15 10.62 -9.05 1.42
C PHE A 15 11.34 -10.21 2.11
N ASN A 16 10.98 -10.54 3.35
CA ASN A 16 11.67 -11.56 4.13
C ASN A 16 11.07 -12.97 3.90
N PHE A 17 11.30 -13.51 2.70
CA PHE A 17 10.88 -14.85 2.30
C PHE A 17 11.72 -15.35 1.11
N ASP A 18 11.65 -16.65 0.78
CA ASP A 18 12.54 -17.31 -0.20
C ASP A 18 12.64 -16.63 -1.57
N ALA A 19 11.55 -15.99 -2.04
CA ALA A 19 11.49 -15.28 -3.33
C ALA A 19 11.49 -13.74 -3.18
N GLY A 20 11.87 -13.24 -2.00
CA GLY A 20 11.78 -11.83 -1.63
C GLY A 20 12.69 -10.92 -2.44
N GLU A 21 13.93 -11.33 -2.69
CA GLU A 21 14.91 -10.55 -3.46
C GLU A 21 14.43 -10.34 -4.90
N ASP A 22 13.95 -11.40 -5.55
CA ASP A 22 13.38 -11.33 -6.90
C ASP A 22 12.12 -10.45 -6.93
N LEU A 23 11.26 -10.56 -5.91
CA LEU A 23 10.08 -9.70 -5.80
C LEU A 23 10.49 -8.24 -5.63
N ALA A 24 11.43 -7.92 -4.74
CA ALA A 24 11.92 -6.55 -4.52
C ALA A 24 12.50 -5.96 -5.82
N LYS A 25 13.33 -6.72 -6.54
CA LYS A 25 13.91 -6.31 -7.83
C LYS A 25 12.84 -6.01 -8.88
N ASN A 26 11.79 -6.83 -8.96
CA ASN A 26 10.69 -6.58 -9.89
C ASN A 26 9.79 -5.43 -9.43
N THR A 27 9.60 -5.29 -8.13
CA THR A 27 8.83 -4.20 -7.52
C THR A 27 9.45 -2.85 -7.84
N LYS A 28 10.78 -2.72 -7.79
CA LYS A 28 11.49 -1.48 -8.16
C LYS A 28 11.15 -0.99 -9.57
N LYS A 29 10.86 -1.89 -10.51
CA LYS A 29 10.52 -1.53 -11.90
C LYS A 29 9.13 -0.92 -12.06
N ILE A 30 8.22 -1.14 -11.10
CA ILE A 30 6.83 -0.68 -11.17
C ILE A 30 6.54 0.52 -10.27
N ILE A 31 7.52 1.00 -9.48
CA ILE A 31 7.35 2.16 -8.59
C ILE A 31 6.93 3.41 -9.37
N ASP A 32 7.68 3.80 -10.41
CA ASP A 32 7.40 5.03 -11.15
C ASP A 32 6.05 5.00 -11.89
N PRO A 33 5.63 3.87 -12.52
CA PRO A 33 4.27 3.70 -13.00
C PRO A 33 3.20 3.91 -11.92
N ILE A 34 3.37 3.33 -10.72
CA ILE A 34 2.42 3.50 -9.61
C ILE A 34 2.37 4.96 -9.16
N LEU A 35 3.51 5.63 -9.04
CA LEU A 35 3.58 7.04 -8.65
C LEU A 35 2.90 7.95 -9.68
N THR A 36 3.05 7.65 -10.97
CA THR A 36 2.33 8.34 -12.05
C THR A 36 0.83 8.20 -11.90
N LEU A 37 0.35 6.98 -11.65
CA LEU A 37 -1.08 6.71 -11.47
C LEU A 37 -1.62 7.40 -10.21
N LYS A 38 -0.89 7.28 -9.09
CA LYS A 38 -1.19 7.96 -7.82
C LYS A 38 -1.27 9.47 -8.00
N LYS A 39 -0.35 10.08 -8.75
CA LYS A 39 -0.36 11.51 -9.05
C LYS A 39 -1.64 11.91 -9.81
N SER A 40 -2.01 11.15 -10.85
CA SER A 40 -3.24 11.37 -11.63
C SER A 40 -4.51 11.33 -10.76
N PHE A 41 -4.58 10.41 -9.79
CA PHE A 41 -5.72 10.33 -8.86
C PHE A 41 -5.75 11.52 -7.92
N ASN A 42 -4.60 11.88 -7.35
CA ASN A 42 -4.47 13.04 -6.46
C ASN A 42 -4.83 14.36 -7.16
N GLU A 43 -4.47 14.55 -8.43
CA GLU A 43 -4.80 15.77 -9.20
C GLU A 43 -6.29 15.90 -9.53
N LYS A 44 -7.05 14.79 -9.44
CA LYS A 44 -8.50 14.73 -9.69
C LYS A 44 -9.31 14.62 -8.41
N ASP A 45 -8.67 14.79 -7.25
CA ASP A 45 -9.27 14.56 -5.92
C ASP A 45 -9.95 13.19 -5.79
N MET A 46 -9.38 12.17 -6.44
CA MET A 46 -9.88 10.78 -6.42
C MET A 46 -9.18 9.97 -5.32
N PRO A 47 -9.88 9.02 -4.67
CA PRO A 47 -9.31 8.29 -3.54
C PRO A 47 -8.12 7.41 -3.95
N VAL A 48 -7.05 7.50 -3.18
CA VAL A 48 -5.91 6.56 -3.20
C VAL A 48 -5.91 5.83 -1.86
N VAL A 49 -6.00 4.50 -1.91
CA VAL A 49 -6.08 3.64 -0.73
C VAL A 49 -4.94 2.65 -0.76
N TYR A 50 -4.08 2.72 0.26
CA TYR A 50 -3.07 1.71 0.53
C TYR A 50 -3.69 0.60 1.36
N ILE A 51 -3.48 -0.65 0.93
CA ILE A 51 -3.94 -1.84 1.64
C ILE A 51 -2.76 -2.77 1.83
N ASN A 52 -2.47 -3.11 3.08
CA ASN A 52 -1.27 -3.84 3.41
C ASN A 52 -1.54 -4.92 4.45
N ASP A 53 -0.74 -5.99 4.45
CA ASP A 53 -0.76 -6.95 5.55
C ASP A 53 -0.45 -6.29 6.89
N HIS A 54 -1.01 -6.85 7.96
CA HIS A 54 -0.93 -6.27 9.29
C HIS A 54 0.38 -6.61 10.04
N TYR A 55 1.22 -7.53 9.53
CA TYR A 55 2.48 -7.98 10.15
C TYR A 55 2.38 -8.31 11.66
N ASN A 56 1.24 -8.86 12.09
CA ASN A 56 0.92 -9.11 13.51
C ASN A 56 0.95 -7.86 14.42
N LEU A 57 0.94 -6.66 13.83
CA LEU A 57 0.78 -5.41 14.54
C LEU A 57 -0.70 -5.16 14.86
N TRP A 58 -0.95 -4.65 16.06
CA TRP A 58 -2.30 -4.36 16.55
C TRP A 58 -2.84 -3.00 16.07
N GLN A 59 -2.00 -2.19 15.44
CA GLN A 59 -2.35 -0.84 15.01
C GLN A 59 -2.28 -0.74 13.49
N ALA A 60 -3.38 -0.26 12.89
CA ALA A 60 -3.43 0.09 11.48
C ALA A 60 -2.77 1.46 11.25
N ASP A 61 -1.45 1.51 11.47
CA ASP A 61 -0.63 2.69 11.30
C ASP A 61 0.46 2.40 10.27
N PHE A 62 0.43 3.11 9.15
CA PHE A 62 1.40 2.91 8.09
C PHE A 62 2.80 3.32 8.52
N GLU A 63 2.98 4.28 9.44
CA GLU A 63 4.30 4.64 9.98
C GLU A 63 4.90 3.43 10.69
N LYS A 64 4.11 2.73 11.51
CA LYS A 64 4.56 1.52 12.22
C LYS A 64 4.84 0.34 11.30
N ILE A 65 4.02 0.15 10.27
CA ILE A 65 4.23 -0.92 9.29
C ILE A 65 5.46 -0.63 8.44
N MET A 66 5.68 0.63 8.03
CA MET A 66 6.91 1.03 7.34
C MET A 66 8.14 0.80 8.23
N ASP A 67 8.10 1.21 9.49
CA ASP A 67 9.20 0.99 10.43
C ASP A 67 9.51 -0.50 10.59
N TYR A 68 8.48 -1.34 10.76
CA TYR A 68 8.63 -2.80 10.85
C TYR A 68 9.23 -3.40 9.56
N CYS A 69 8.76 -2.95 8.40
CA CYS A 69 9.17 -3.51 7.11
C CYS A 69 10.50 -2.97 6.60
N SER A 70 11.02 -1.89 7.18
CA SER A 70 12.21 -1.20 6.65
C SER A 70 13.48 -2.00 6.90
N ASN A 71 14.15 -2.36 5.81
CA ASN A 71 15.45 -3.03 5.78
C ASN A 71 16.18 -2.67 4.46
N GLU A 72 17.39 -3.20 4.26
CA GLU A 72 18.22 -2.89 3.10
C GLU A 72 17.52 -3.15 1.74
N MET A 73 16.62 -4.13 1.66
CA MET A 73 15.88 -4.45 0.43
C MET A 73 14.69 -3.53 0.20
N SER A 74 13.97 -3.16 1.26
CA SER A 74 12.69 -2.47 1.20
C SER A 74 12.78 -0.95 1.33
N GLU A 75 13.83 -0.41 1.96
CA GLU A 75 13.93 1.00 2.35
C GLU A 75 13.72 1.95 1.16
N GLU A 76 14.39 1.67 0.03
CA GLU A 76 14.26 2.50 -1.16
C GLU A 76 12.82 2.50 -1.72
N ILE A 77 12.15 1.35 -1.66
CA ILE A 77 10.79 1.15 -2.15
C ILE A 77 9.80 1.91 -1.25
N ILE A 78 9.90 1.69 0.07
CA ILE A 78 9.05 2.32 1.08
C ILE A 78 9.20 3.84 1.02
N LYS A 79 10.44 4.35 0.98
CA LYS A 79 10.72 5.78 0.93
C LYS A 79 10.11 6.47 -0.29
N LYS A 80 10.11 5.82 -1.46
CA LYS A 80 9.51 6.38 -2.68
C LYS A 80 8.00 6.30 -2.67
N LEU A 81 7.43 5.20 -2.19
CA LEU A 81 6.01 4.89 -2.33
C LEU A 81 5.17 5.19 -1.08
N ALA A 82 5.75 5.74 -0.02
CA ALA A 82 5.07 5.99 1.25
C ALA A 82 3.70 6.71 1.09
N PRO A 83 2.69 6.32 1.88
CA PRO A 83 1.44 7.07 1.99
C PRO A 83 1.68 8.50 2.50
N LYS A 84 0.86 9.45 2.04
CA LYS A 84 0.83 10.83 2.52
C LYS A 84 -0.29 10.98 3.54
N LYS A 85 0.06 11.23 4.81
CA LYS A 85 -0.83 11.29 6.00
C LYS A 85 -2.15 12.05 5.80
N ASN A 86 -2.14 13.14 5.03
CA ASN A 86 -3.30 14.01 4.84
C ASN A 86 -3.95 13.87 3.45
N LYS A 87 -3.57 12.87 2.65
CA LYS A 87 -4.08 12.68 1.28
C LYS A 87 -4.50 11.25 0.97
N ASP A 88 -3.72 10.28 1.44
CA ASP A 88 -3.95 8.87 1.13
C ASP A 88 -4.66 8.18 2.29
N TYR A 89 -5.54 7.25 1.97
CA TYR A 89 -6.14 6.34 2.95
C TYR A 89 -5.25 5.12 3.16
N PHE A 90 -5.31 4.53 4.35
CA PHE A 90 -4.56 3.33 4.69
C PHE A 90 -5.45 2.33 5.43
N LEU A 91 -5.42 1.07 5.01
CA LEU A 91 -6.11 -0.04 5.63
C LEU A 91 -5.17 -1.24 5.78
N ILE A 92 -5.40 -2.04 6.82
CA ILE A 92 -4.77 -3.35 6.96
C ILE A 92 -5.75 -4.44 6.52
N LYS A 93 -5.24 -5.47 5.84
CA LYS A 93 -6.01 -6.67 5.52
C LYS A 93 -5.61 -7.83 6.45
N PRO A 94 -6.58 -8.60 6.98
CA PRO A 94 -6.30 -9.75 7.85
C PRO A 94 -5.88 -11.01 7.08
N LYS A 95 -6.05 -11.01 5.75
CA LYS A 95 -5.83 -12.12 4.82
C LYS A 95 -5.40 -11.56 3.46
N HIS A 96 -5.34 -12.40 2.42
CA HIS A 96 -4.90 -11.99 1.08
C HIS A 96 -5.82 -10.98 0.39
N SER A 97 -7.14 -11.12 0.54
CA SER A 97 -8.09 -10.23 -0.14
C SER A 97 -8.19 -8.90 0.58
N ALA A 98 -8.03 -7.82 -0.19
CA ALA A 98 -8.26 -6.47 0.30
C ALA A 98 -9.70 -6.25 0.80
N PHE A 99 -10.70 -6.96 0.26
CA PHE A 99 -12.11 -6.81 0.65
C PHE A 99 -12.51 -7.68 1.85
N TYR A 100 -11.79 -8.78 2.08
CA TYR A 100 -12.16 -9.73 3.13
C TYR A 100 -11.84 -9.14 4.51
N GLY A 101 -12.87 -8.91 5.31
CA GLY A 101 -12.71 -8.41 6.68
C GLY A 101 -12.19 -6.98 6.77
N THR A 102 -12.38 -6.16 5.71
CA THR A 102 -12.04 -4.74 5.71
C THR A 102 -13.27 -3.88 5.40
N ALA A 103 -13.16 -2.57 5.65
CA ALA A 103 -14.21 -1.60 5.32
C ALA A 103 -14.37 -1.34 3.81
N LEU A 104 -13.50 -1.88 2.94
CA LEU A 104 -13.54 -1.61 1.50
C LEU A 104 -14.88 -1.97 0.88
N HIS A 105 -15.50 -3.09 1.29
CA HIS A 105 -16.80 -3.49 0.76
C HIS A 105 -17.82 -2.36 0.97
N THR A 106 -17.94 -1.85 2.20
CA THR A 106 -18.85 -0.75 2.55
C THR A 106 -18.50 0.56 1.84
N CYS A 107 -17.21 0.85 1.63
CA CYS A 107 -16.78 2.08 0.96
C CYS A 107 -17.10 2.11 -0.55
N PHE A 108 -17.24 0.94 -1.20
CA PHE A 108 -17.46 0.83 -2.64
C PHE A 108 -18.82 0.25 -3.05
N SER A 109 -19.69 -0.11 -2.10
CA SER A 109 -20.96 -0.80 -2.34
C SER A 109 -22.14 0.13 -2.66
N ASN A 110 -21.95 1.17 -3.48
CA ASN A 110 -23.08 1.92 -4.05
C ASN A 110 -23.58 1.26 -5.33
#